data_AF-A0A7S0NML0-F1
#
_entry.id   AF-A0A7S0NML0-F1
#
_cell.length_a   1.000
_cell.length_b   1.000
_cell.length_c   1.000
_cell.angle_alpha   90.00
_cell.angle_beta   90.00
_cell.angle_gamma   90.00
#
_symmetry.space_group_name_H-M   'P 1'
#
loop_
_entity.id
_entity.type
_entity.pdbx_description
1 polymer ?
#
loop_
_entity_poly.entity_id
_entity_poly.type
_entity_poly.pdbx_seq_one_letter_code
_entity_poly.pdbx_strand_id
1 'polypeptide(L)'
;EMMRPGSVTVDLAAEAGGNVETTEPGKVVRTKNGVTCIGYTDLPGRCAAQSSTLFGNNVANFILSMGDSKEARFEIRHDDEAVRGALVTQDFQVMFPPPPPAAKPK
;
A
#
# COMPACT_ATOMS: atom_id res chain seq x y z
N GLU A 1 8.66 23.69 18.00
CA GLU A 1 9.13 24.64 16.97
C GLU A 1 10.65 24.90 17.06
N MET A 2 11.51 23.89 16.86
CA MET A 2 12.99 24.06 16.89
C MET A 2 13.65 24.08 15.50
N MET A 3 12.89 23.80 14.43
CA MET A 3 13.42 23.82 13.07
C MET A 3 13.67 25.24 12.59
N ARG A 4 14.69 25.42 11.73
CA ARG A 4 15.01 26.73 11.16
C ARG A 4 13.87 27.20 10.25
N PRO A 5 13.55 28.51 10.22
CA PRO A 5 12.58 29.06 9.27
C PRO A 5 12.92 28.67 7.82
N GLY A 6 11.91 28.30 7.03
CA GLY A 6 12.09 27.81 5.66
C GLY A 6 12.36 26.31 5.53
N SER A 7 12.47 25.57 6.63
CA SER A 7 12.50 24.10 6.59
C SER A 7 11.21 23.53 6.01
N VAL A 8 11.28 22.34 5.42
CA VAL A 8 10.13 21.60 4.89
C VAL A 8 10.08 20.21 5.51
N THR A 9 8.88 19.79 5.93
CA THR A 9 8.60 18.41 6.34
C THR A 9 7.61 17.80 5.36
N VAL A 10 7.78 16.51 5.07
CA VAL A 10 6.87 15.73 4.23
C VAL A 10 6.44 14.52 5.05
N ASP A 11 5.17 14.50 5.43
CA ASP A 11 4.61 13.47 6.29
C ASP A 11 3.89 12.41 5.47
N LEU A 12 4.54 11.28 5.26
CA LEU A 12 3.99 10.15 4.51
C LEU A 12 2.89 9.40 5.28
N ALA A 13 2.77 9.63 6.60
CA ALA A 13 1.76 8.99 7.44
C ALA A 13 0.55 9.89 7.69
N ALA A 14 0.37 10.96 6.90
CA ALA A 14 -0.68 11.94 7.10
C ALA A 14 -2.10 11.32 7.13
N GLU A 15 -2.34 10.22 6.42
CA GLU A 15 -3.64 9.53 6.44
C GLU A 15 -3.93 8.76 7.75
N ALA A 16 -2.88 8.32 8.47
CA ALA A 16 -2.97 7.48 9.65
C ALA A 16 -2.75 8.25 10.97
N GLY A 17 -3.02 9.57 10.95
CA GLY A 17 -2.84 10.47 12.10
C GLY A 17 -1.62 11.38 12.03
N GLY A 18 -0.66 11.10 11.14
CA GLY A 18 0.54 11.91 10.94
C GLY A 18 1.65 11.67 11.96
N ASN A 19 2.91 11.75 11.53
CA ASN A 19 4.08 11.72 12.40
C ASN A 19 4.38 13.08 13.02
N VAL A 20 3.98 14.16 12.34
CA VAL A 20 4.22 15.54 12.78
C VAL A 20 2.91 16.09 13.34
N GLU A 21 2.96 16.59 14.58
CA GLU A 21 1.78 17.14 15.29
C GLU A 21 1.04 18.23 14.50
N THR A 22 1.76 18.99 13.68
CA THR A 22 1.17 20.05 12.84
C THR A 22 0.67 19.56 11.48
N THR A 23 0.77 18.26 11.16
CA THR A 23 0.30 17.72 9.88
C THR A 23 -1.22 17.80 9.80
N GLU A 24 -1.72 18.42 8.73
CA GLU A 24 -3.13 18.33 8.36
C GLU A 24 -3.27 17.42 7.13
N PRO A 25 -4.04 16.32 7.21
CA PRO A 25 -4.21 15.40 6.09
C PRO A 25 -4.75 16.12 4.83
N GLY A 26 -4.09 15.89 3.70
CA GLY A 26 -4.42 16.45 2.40
C GLY A 26 -3.93 17.87 2.16
N LYS A 27 -3.24 18.51 3.12
CA LYS A 27 -2.89 19.94 3.04
C LYS A 27 -1.39 20.20 3.12
N VAL A 28 -1.02 21.41 2.71
CA VAL A 28 0.27 22.02 3.03
C VAL A 28 0.01 23.16 4.00
N VAL A 29 0.57 23.05 5.20
CA VAL A 29 0.42 24.07 6.24
C VAL A 29 1.76 24.72 6.53
N ARG A 30 1.72 25.97 7.00
CA ARG A 30 2.93 26.68 7.44
C ARG A 30 2.80 27.00 8.92
N THR A 31 3.78 26.58 9.70
CA THR A 31 3.83 26.85 11.14
C THR A 31 4.17 28.32 11.41
N LYS A 32 3.96 28.78 12.65
CA LYS A 32 4.25 30.16 13.06
C LYS A 32 5.74 30.51 12.93
N ASN A 33 6.62 29.55 13.21
CA ASN A 33 8.07 29.70 13.02
C ASN A 33 8.54 29.52 11.55
N GLY A 34 7.63 29.44 10.59
CA GLY A 34 7.94 29.52 9.16
C GLY A 34 8.35 28.20 8.49
N VAL A 35 8.06 27.05 9.10
CA VAL A 35 8.28 25.70 8.55
C VAL A 35 7.08 25.30 7.71
N THR A 36 7.31 24.69 6.55
CA THR A 36 6.25 24.16 5.68
C THR A 36 6.06 22.66 5.94
N CYS A 37 4.85 22.23 6.26
CA CYS A 37 4.52 20.83 6.50
C CYS A 37 3.57 20.33 5.40
N ILE A 38 4.03 19.34 4.63
CA ILE A 38 3.29 18.74 3.52
C ILE A 38 2.68 17.42 4.01
N GLY A 39 1.36 17.36 4.07
CA GLY A 39 0.59 16.20 4.53
C GLY A 39 -0.31 15.60 3.44
N TYR A 40 0.13 15.55 2.18
CA TYR A 40 -0.68 14.95 1.12
C TYR A 40 -0.93 13.46 1.37
N THR A 41 -2.19 13.04 1.23
CA THR A 41 -2.62 11.64 1.40
C THR A 41 -2.65 10.87 0.07
N ASP A 42 -2.46 11.56 -1.06
CA ASP A 42 -2.59 11.03 -2.41
C ASP A 42 -1.27 11.06 -3.18
N LEU A 43 -0.13 10.93 -2.48
CA LEU A 43 1.20 11.01 -3.08
C LEU A 43 1.40 10.08 -4.29
N PRO A 44 0.95 8.80 -4.28
CA PRO A 44 1.00 7.96 -5.47
C PRO A 44 0.20 8.54 -6.66
N GLY A 45 -0.94 9.20 -6.39
CA GLY A 45 -1.76 9.85 -7.42
C GLY A 45 -1.04 11.01 -8.11
N ARG A 46 -0.08 11.65 -7.44
CA ARG A 46 0.73 12.74 -7.99
C ARG A 46 1.83 12.27 -8.95
N CYS A 47 2.09 10.97 -8.99
CA CYS A 47 2.93 10.28 -9.98
C CYS A 47 2.10 9.25 -10.78
N ALA A 48 0.88 9.62 -11.19
CA ALA A 48 -0.13 8.72 -11.75
C ALA A 48 0.39 7.76 -12.84
N ALA A 49 1.21 8.22 -13.79
CA ALA A 49 1.73 7.38 -14.87
C ALA A 49 2.63 6.24 -14.37
N GLN A 50 3.53 6.54 -13.44
CA GLN A 50 4.41 5.54 -12.83
C GLN A 50 3.64 4.62 -11.88
N SER A 51 2.79 5.20 -11.02
CA SER A 51 1.96 4.44 -10.09
C SER A 51 1.05 3.45 -10.82
N SER A 52 0.43 3.86 -11.93
CA SER A 52 -0.40 2.99 -12.76
C SER A 52 0.40 1.84 -13.37
N THR A 53 1.60 2.12 -13.88
CA THR A 53 2.47 1.09 -14.49
C THR A 53 2.91 0.06 -13.45
N LEU A 54 3.38 0.51 -12.28
CA LEU A 54 3.84 -0.37 -11.21
C LEU A 54 2.69 -1.19 -10.63
N PHE A 55 1.52 -0.58 -10.42
CA PHE A 55 0.33 -1.28 -9.95
C PHE A 55 -0.16 -2.31 -10.97
N GLY A 56 -0.22 -1.95 -12.25
CA GLY A 56 -0.59 -2.87 -13.34
C GLY A 56 0.35 -4.08 -13.41
N ASN A 57 1.65 -3.87 -13.27
CA ASN A 57 2.63 -4.96 -13.21
C ASN A 57 2.40 -5.88 -12.00
N ASN A 58 2.11 -5.33 -10.82
CA ASN A 58 1.80 -6.14 -9.63
C ASN A 58 0.54 -7.00 -9.84
N VAL A 59 -0.53 -6.41 -10.40
CA VAL A 59 -1.77 -7.15 -10.71
C VAL A 59 -1.52 -8.26 -11.73
N ALA A 60 -0.81 -7.95 -12.82
CA ALA A 60 -0.49 -8.92 -13.86
C ALA A 60 0.33 -10.09 -13.29
N ASN A 61 1.38 -9.80 -12.54
CA ASN A 61 2.22 -10.82 -11.91
C ASN A 61 1.44 -11.70 -10.93
N PHE A 62 0.53 -11.10 -10.15
CA PHE A 62 -0.29 -11.84 -9.20
C PHE A 62 -1.33 -12.76 -9.89
N ILE A 63 -1.96 -12.30 -10.98
CA ILE A 63 -2.86 -13.16 -11.77
C ILE A 63 -2.08 -14.29 -12.44
N LEU A 64 -0.89 -14.00 -12.96
CA LEU A 64 -0.03 -15.02 -13.58
C LEU A 64 0.48 -16.05 -12.56
N SER A 65 0.66 -15.69 -11.29
CA SER A 65 1.06 -16.64 -10.24
C SER A 65 -0.07 -17.54 -9.77
N MET A 66 -1.34 -17.14 -9.96
CA MET A 66 -2.50 -17.95 -9.58
C MET A 66 -2.67 -19.20 -10.45
N GLY A 67 -2.45 -19.08 -11.76
CA GLY A 67 -2.70 -20.15 -12.72
C GLY A 67 -1.54 -21.12 -12.94
N ASP A 68 -1.80 -22.23 -13.64
CA ASP A 68 -0.73 -23.06 -14.19
C ASP A 68 -0.16 -22.42 -15.46
N SER A 69 1.10 -21.97 -15.37
CA SER A 69 1.88 -21.43 -16.49
C SER A 69 1.94 -22.37 -17.71
N LYS A 70 1.72 -23.68 -17.55
CA LYS A 70 1.75 -24.67 -18.62
C LYS A 70 0.42 -24.81 -19.36
N GLU A 71 -0.70 -24.62 -18.68
CA GLU A 71 -2.03 -24.83 -19.27
C GLU A 71 -2.78 -23.53 -19.59
N ALA A 72 -2.21 -22.36 -19.26
CA ALA A 72 -2.83 -21.05 -19.47
C ALA A 72 -4.27 -20.98 -18.89
N ARG A 73 -4.50 -21.65 -17.76
CA ARG A 73 -5.79 -21.63 -17.05
C ARG A 73 -5.70 -20.78 -15.81
N PHE A 74 -6.71 -19.95 -15.63
CA PHE A 74 -6.93 -19.24 -14.37
C PHE A 74 -7.53 -20.21 -13.34
N GLU A 75 -6.87 -20.33 -12.19
CA GLU A 75 -7.33 -21.13 -11.06
C GLU A 75 -6.96 -20.42 -9.76
N ILE A 76 -7.82 -20.48 -8.74
CA ILE A 76 -7.50 -19.95 -7.41
C ILE A 76 -6.81 -21.05 -6.62
N ARG A 77 -5.47 -21.01 -6.64
CA ARG A 77 -4.61 -21.97 -5.95
C ARG A 77 -4.47 -21.63 -4.47
N HIS A 78 -5.14 -22.42 -3.62
CA HIS A 78 -5.07 -22.25 -2.16
C HIS A 78 -3.74 -22.70 -1.53
N ASP A 79 -2.91 -23.43 -2.28
CA ASP A 79 -1.57 -23.85 -1.88
C ASP A 79 -0.52 -22.74 -2.06
N ASP A 80 -0.81 -21.71 -2.86
CA ASP A 80 0.02 -20.52 -2.98
C ASP A 80 -0.26 -19.56 -1.81
N GLU A 81 0.79 -19.24 -1.03
CA GLU A 81 0.70 -18.41 0.16
C GLU A 81 0.23 -16.98 -0.16
N ALA A 82 0.66 -16.40 -1.29
CA ALA A 82 0.26 -15.06 -1.68
C ALA A 82 -1.22 -15.03 -2.10
N VAL A 83 -1.67 -16.03 -2.87
CA VAL A 83 -3.07 -16.16 -3.31
C VAL A 83 -3.98 -16.39 -2.10
N ARG A 84 -3.63 -17.34 -1.22
CA ARG A 84 -4.43 -17.61 -0.02
C ARG A 84 -4.45 -16.44 0.95
N GLY A 85 -3.33 -15.74 1.09
CA GLY A 85 -3.19 -14.56 1.95
C GLY A 85 -4.04 -13.37 1.50
N ALA A 86 -4.19 -13.18 0.19
CA ALA A 86 -5.00 -12.11 -0.40
C ALA A 86 -6.49 -12.47 -0.54
N LEU A 87 -6.87 -13.75 -0.48
CA LEU A 87 -8.25 -14.20 -0.65
C LEU A 87 -9.12 -13.86 0.58
N VAL A 88 -10.07 -12.93 0.39
CA VAL A 88 -10.99 -12.49 1.46
C VAL A 88 -12.34 -13.23 1.43
N THR A 89 -12.82 -13.61 0.24
CA THR A 89 -14.12 -14.29 0.05
C THR A 89 -14.09 -15.21 -1.17
N GLN A 90 -14.82 -16.32 -1.10
CA GLN A 90 -15.04 -17.25 -2.20
C GLN A 90 -16.35 -17.98 -1.98
N ASP A 91 -17.15 -18.16 -3.05
CA ASP A 91 -18.43 -18.88 -2.99
C ASP A 91 -19.37 -18.39 -1.87
N PHE A 92 -19.44 -17.07 -1.70
CA PHE A 92 -20.21 -16.39 -0.64
C PHE A 92 -19.78 -16.71 0.80
N GLN A 93 -18.62 -17.35 0.99
CA GLN A 93 -18.02 -17.61 2.30
C GLN A 93 -16.87 -16.66 2.57
N VAL A 94 -16.78 -16.19 3.82
CA VAL A 94 -15.64 -15.40 4.29
C VAL A 94 -14.43 -16.32 4.45
N MET A 95 -13.34 -15.98 3.78
CA MET A 95 -12.07 -16.73 3.77
C MET A 95 -10.99 -16.04 4.61
N PHE A 96 -11.23 -14.83 5.11
CA PHE A 96 -10.33 -14.13 6.01
C PHE A 96 -10.65 -14.47 7.49
N PRO A 97 -9.66 -14.64 8.39
CA PRO A 97 -8.22 -14.57 8.15
C PRO A 97 -7.65 -15.78 7.41
N PRO A 98 -6.50 -15.64 6.72
CA PRO A 98 -5.81 -16.80 6.16
C PRO A 98 -5.30 -17.74 7.27
N PRO A 99 -5.16 -19.05 6.98
CA PRO A 99 -4.54 -19.99 7.90
C PRO A 99 -3.10 -19.54 8.20
N PRO A 100 -2.56 -19.87 9.38
CA PRO A 100 -1.15 -19.63 9.67
C PRO A 100 -0.26 -20.26 8.58
N PRO A 101 0.79 -19.57 8.12
CA PRO A 101 1.74 -20.14 7.18
C PRO A 101 2.33 -21.43 7.74
N ALA A 102 2.58 -22.41 6.86
CA ALA A 102 3.33 -23.59 7.25
C ALA A 102 4.71 -23.15 7.77
N ALA A 103 5.16 -23.73 8.90
CA ALA A 103 6.47 -23.41 9.45
C ALA A 103 7.55 -23.70 8.40
N LYS A 104 8.40 -22.70 8.09
CA LYS A 104 9.53 -22.91 7.19
C LYS A 104 10.42 -24.03 7.77
N PRO A 105 10.80 -25.06 7.00
CA PRO A 105 11.76 -26.05 7.47
C PRO A 105 13.07 -25.33 7.84
N LYS A 106 13.66 -25.74 8.96
CA LYS A 106 14.95 -25.22 9.45
C LYS A 106 16.09 -25.54 8.50
#